data_AF-X1I7Y3-F1
#
_entry.id   AF-X1I7Y3-F1
#
_cell.length_a   1.000
_cell.length_b   1.000
_cell.length_c   1.000
_cell.angle_alpha   90.00
_cell.angle_beta   90.00
_cell.angle_gamma   90.00
#
_symmetry.space_group_name_H-M   'P 1'
#
loop_
_entity.id
_entity.type
_entity.pdbx_description
1 polymer ?
#
loop_
_entity_poly.entity_id
_entity_poly.type
_entity_poly.pdbx_seq_one_letter_code
_entity_poly.pdbx_strand_id
1 'polypeptide(L)' 'MDKLVRYQDKVLKLLEGKMGDFYLAGGTALSRFYFKHRVSYDLDFFTKKFSKKKISTIMKDITNSLRTQASLARQQNKK' A
#
# COMPACT_ATOMS: atom_id res chain seq x y z
N MET A 1 0.92 -19.72 6.51
CA MET A 1 0.67 -18.42 5.85
C MET A 1 0.82 -17.33 6.89
N ASP A 2 1.92 -16.58 6.83
CA ASP A 2 2.23 -15.51 7.78
C ASP A 2 1.05 -14.55 7.94
N LYS A 3 0.73 -14.22 9.20
CA LYS A 3 -0.37 -13.31 9.57
C LYS A 3 -0.27 -11.98 8.81
N LEU A 4 0.95 -11.49 8.55
CA LEU A 4 1.19 -10.26 7.80
C LEU A 4 0.74 -10.34 6.35
N VAL A 5 1.04 -11.44 5.65
CA VAL A 5 0.66 -11.63 4.24
C VAL A 5 -0.86 -11.55 4.10
N ARG A 6 -1.61 -12.08 5.08
CA ARG A 6 -3.08 -11.95 5.10
C ARG A 6 -3.56 -10.50 5.24
N TYR A 7 -2.85 -9.65 6.00
CA TYR A 7 -3.18 -8.23 6.09
C TYR A 7 -2.84 -7.50 4.78
N GLN A 8 -1.71 -7.82 4.16
CA GLN A 8 -1.36 -7.28 2.84
C GLN A 8 -2.44 -7.62 1.81
N ASP A 9 -2.92 -8.86 1.78
CA ASP A 9 -4.01 -9.29 0.87
C ASP A 9 -5.30 -8.48 1.10
N LYS A 10 -5.67 -8.25 2.36
CA LYS A 10 -6.83 -7.42 2.70
C LYS A 10 -6.67 -5.98 2.20
N VAL A 11 -5.49 -5.39 2.40
CA VAL A 11 -5.19 -4.03 1.94
C VAL A 11 -5.23 -3.96 0.42
N LEU A 12 -4.55 -4.88 -0.28
CA LEU A 12 -4.53 -4.90 -1.74
C LEU A 12 -5.94 -5.08 -2.33
N LYS A 13 -6.75 -5.96 -1.75
CA LYS A 13 -8.15 -6.15 -2.15
C LYS A 13 -9.01 -4.91 -1.91
N LEU A 14 -8.79 -4.18 -0.83
CA LEU A 14 -9.49 -2.92 -0.56
C LEU A 14 -9.13 -1.82 -1.56
N LEU A 15 -7.88 -1.83 -2.03
CA LEU A 15 -7.32 -0.84 -2.95
C LEU A 15 -7.67 -1.10 -4.42
N GLU A 16 -8.16 -2.30 -4.72
CA GLU A 16 -8.64 -2.71 -6.04
C GLU A 16 -9.67 -1.69 -6.58
N GLY A 17 -9.46 -1.21 -7.81
CA GLY A 17 -10.32 -0.20 -8.45
C GLY A 17 -10.19 1.23 -7.91
N LYS A 18 -9.56 1.46 -6.75
CA LYS A 18 -9.38 2.81 -6.15
C LYS A 18 -8.03 3.47 -6.48
N MET A 19 -7.10 2.68 -7.00
CA MET A 19 -5.69 3.04 -7.19
C MET A 19 -5.29 3.25 -8.66
N GLY A 20 -6.20 3.67 -9.55
CA GLY A 20 -5.97 3.68 -11.01
C GLY A 20 -4.72 4.40 -11.56
N ASP A 21 -4.05 5.27 -10.79
CA ASP A 21 -2.78 5.90 -11.19
C ASP A 21 -1.57 5.47 -10.33
N PHE A 22 -1.78 4.50 -9.44
CA PHE A 22 -0.76 3.97 -8.54
C PHE A 22 -0.31 2.58 -8.99
N TYR A 23 0.97 2.30 -8.79
CA TYR A 23 1.63 1.07 -9.18
C TYR A 23 2.26 0.45 -7.94
N LEU A 24 1.89 -0.80 -7.63
CA LEU A 24 2.60 -1.58 -6.62
C LEU A 24 4.00 -1.91 -7.18
N ALA A 25 5.03 -1.55 -6.42
CA ALA A 25 6.42 -1.72 -6.84
C ALA A 25 7.28 -2.23 -5.67
N GLY A 26 8.59 -1.98 -5.76
CA GLY A 26 9.54 -2.28 -4.70
C GLY A 26 9.72 -3.77 -4.43
N GLY A 27 10.16 -4.08 -3.21
CA GLY A 27 10.47 -5.45 -2.80
C GLY A 27 9.24 -6.35 -2.87
N THR A 28 8.05 -5.81 -2.60
CA THR A 28 6.83 -6.59 -2.50
C THR A 28 6.27 -6.99 -3.86
N ALA A 29 6.32 -6.09 -4.85
CA ALA A 29 5.96 -6.47 -6.22
C ALA A 29 6.87 -7.60 -6.74
N LEU A 30 8.19 -7.45 -6.57
CA LEU A 30 9.18 -8.44 -7.00
C LEU A 30 9.01 -9.78 -6.27
N SER A 31 8.86 -9.74 -4.95
CA SER A 31 8.75 -10.97 -4.16
C SER A 31 7.43 -11.70 -4.39
N ARG A 32 6.29 -11.00 -4.52
CA ARG A 32 5.00 -11.67 -4.65
C ARG A 32 4.71 -12.18 -6.06
N PHE A 33 5.09 -11.42 -7.09
CA PHE A 33 4.64 -11.69 -8.45
C PHE A 33 5.73 -12.22 -9.37
N TYR A 34 7.01 -11.94 -9.10
CA TYR A 34 8.10 -12.31 -10.00
C TYR A 34 8.96 -13.45 -9.43
N PHE A 35 9.71 -13.19 -8.35
CA PHE A 35 10.79 -14.08 -7.92
C PHE A 35 10.42 -15.05 -6.80
N LYS A 36 9.44 -14.72 -5.95
CA LYS A 36 9.03 -15.56 -4.79
C LYS A 36 10.19 -15.96 -3.87
N HIS A 37 11.27 -15.17 -3.86
CA HIS A 37 12.52 -15.51 -3.20
C HIS A 37 12.54 -15.18 -1.70
N ARG A 38 11.65 -14.29 -1.23
CA ARG A 38 11.50 -13.94 0.19
C ARG A 38 10.09 -13.46 0.55
N VAL A 39 9.85 -13.20 1.83
CA VAL A 39 8.71 -12.38 2.26
C VAL A 39 9.15 -10.92 2.33
N SER A 40 8.35 -10.03 1.75
CA SER A 40 8.52 -8.58 1.87
C SER A 40 7.38 -8.04 2.71
N TYR A 41 7.70 -7.22 3.71
CA TYR A 41 6.76 -6.83 4.75
C TYR A 41 6.01 -5.52 4.44
N ASP A 42 6.59 -4.67 3.60
CA ASP A 42 6.03 -3.36 3.24
C ASP A 42 5.14 -3.39 1.99
N LEU A 43 4.42 -2.31 1.69
CA LEU A 43 3.73 -2.12 0.41
C LEU A 43 4.17 -0.79 -0.21
N ASP A 44 4.94 -0.87 -1.29
CA ASP A 44 5.45 0.30 -1.99
C ASP A 44 4.54 0.69 -3.14
N PHE A 45 4.03 1.92 -3.14
CA PHE A 45 3.19 2.44 -4.22
C PHE A 45 3.82 3.68 -4.86
N PHE A 46 3.87 3.70 -6.18
CA PHE A 46 4.36 4.83 -6.97
C PHE A 46 3.23 5.40 -7.82
N THR A 47 3.23 6.71 -8.07
CA THR A 47 2.25 7.35 -8.96
C THR A 47 2.89 8.48 -9.76
N LYS A 48 2.42 8.68 -10.99
CA LYS A 48 2.77 9.86 -11.79
C LYS A 48 1.95 11.10 -11.41
N LYS A 49 0.82 10.94 -10.72
CA LYS A 49 -0.11 12.01 -10.37
C LYS A 49 -0.27 12.09 -8.86
N PHE A 50 0.64 12.79 -8.19
CA PHE A 50 0.57 12.96 -6.75
C PHE A 50 -0.64 13.81 -6.35
N SER A 51 -1.48 13.29 -5.43
CA SER A 51 -2.60 14.02 -4.85
C SER A 51 -2.73 13.68 -3.37
N LYS A 52 -2.42 14.65 -2.51
CA LYS A 52 -2.55 14.51 -1.05
C LYS A 52 -3.98 14.16 -0.64
N LYS A 53 -4.99 14.71 -1.33
CA LYS A 53 -6.41 14.41 -1.09
C LYS A 53 -6.71 12.93 -1.36
N LYS A 54 -6.29 12.39 -2.52
CA LYS A 54 -6.49 10.98 -2.89
C LYS A 54 -5.81 10.05 -1.89
N ILE A 55 -4.57 10.36 -1.49
CA ILE A 55 -3.83 9.59 -0.48
C ILE A 55 -4.55 9.62 0.87
N SER A 56 -5.03 10.78 1.31
CA SER A 56 -5.79 10.91 2.57
C SER A 56 -7.08 10.10 2.55
N THR A 57 -7.82 10.12 1.43
CA THR A 57 -9.03 9.30 1.26
C THR A 57 -8.70 7.80 1.35
N ILE A 58 -7.68 7.35 0.63
CA ILE A 58 -7.25 5.95 0.65
C ILE A 58 -6.84 5.52 2.07
N MET A 59 -6.09 6.36 2.79
CA MET A 59 -5.69 6.07 4.17
C MET A 59 -6.88 5.95 5.12
N LYS A 60 -7.90 6.80 4.95
CA LYS A 60 -9.16 6.71 5.73
C LYS A 60 -9.88 5.40 5.44
N ASP A 61 -9.98 5.01 4.18
CA ASP A 61 -10.61 3.74 3.78
C ASP A 61 -9.91 2.53 4.41
N ILE A 62 -8.57 2.50 4.36
CA ILE A 62 -7.76 1.44 4.97
C ILE A 62 -8.01 1.38 6.48
N THR A 63 -7.92 2.52 7.15
CA THR A 63 -8.12 2.68 8.61
C THR A 63 -9.49 2.14 9.03
N ASN A 64 -10.55 2.56 8.33
CA ASN A 64 -11.92 2.15 8.60
C ASN A 64 -12.14 0.65 8.34
N SER A 65 -11.63 0.13 7.23
CA SER A 65 -11.78 -1.28 6.85
C SER A 65 -11.05 -2.23 7.79
N LEU A 66 -9.85 -1.85 8.24
CA LEU A 66 -9.04 -2.64 9.16
C LEU A 66 -9.42 -2.44 10.63
N ARG A 67 -10.35 -1.53 10.94
CA ARG A 67 -10.73 -1.12 12.31
C ARG A 67 -9.51 -0.83 13.18
N THR A 68 -8.54 -0.13 12.59
CA THR A 68 -7.26 0.20 13.22
C THR A 68 -6.99 1.67 13.07
N GLN A 69 -6.12 2.24 13.88
CA GLN A 69 -5.66 3.61 13.70
C GLN A 69 -4.41 3.63 12.82
N ALA A 70 -4.38 4.52 11.83
CA ALA A 70 -3.20 4.79 11.04
C ALA A 70 -2.80 6.27 11.20
N SER A 71 -1.50 6.52 11.32
CA SER A 71 -0.93 7.86 11.41
C SER A 71 0.15 8.05 10.34
N LEU A 72 0.38 9.30 9.96
CA LEU A 72 1.46 9.63 9.03
C LEU A 72 2.80 9.59 9.79
N ALA A 73 3.63 8.59 9.49
CA ALA A 73 4.93 8.45 10.14
C ALA A 73 5.96 9.49 9.65
N ARG A 74 6.00 9.75 8.34
CA ARG A 74 6.95 10.70 7.73
C ARG A 74 6.41 11.23 6.39
N GLN A 75 6.71 12.49 6.09
CA GLN A 75 6.52 13.09 4.76
C GLN A 75 7.80 13.83 4.37
N GLN A 76 8.33 13.52 3.19
CA GLN A 76 9.45 14.24 2.61
C GLN A 76 8.93 15.16 1.51
N ASN A 77 9.10 16.47 1.68
CA ASN A 77 8.88 17.44 0.62
C ASN A 77 10.18 17.55 -0.19
N LYS A 78 10.10 17.56 -1.52
CA LYS A 78 11.25 17.94 -2.34
C LYS A 78 11.62 19.39 -1.99
N LYS A 79 12.90 19.62 -1.69
CA LYS A 79 13.48 20.97 -1.68
C LYS A 79 13.57 21.49 -3.10
#